data_AF-B9WD75-F1
#
_entry.id   AF-B9WD75-F1
#
_cell.length_a   1.000
_cell.length_b   1.000
_cell.length_c   1.000
_cell.angle_alpha   90.00
_cell.angle_beta   90.00
_cell.angle_gamma   90.00
#
_symmetry.space_group_name_H-M   'P 1'
#
loop_
_entity.id
_entity.type
_entity.pdbx_description
1 polymer ?
#
loop_
_entity_poly.entity_id
_entity_poly.type
_entity_poly.pdbx_seq_one_letter_code
_entity_poly.pdbx_strand_id
1 'polypeptide(L)'
;MEPIINQYIEFLENDVKKDTSGLAPILRSVSLFGKKVNDSNLELSKNSKTPVNSATKITIIKGYMCMLRCQYVEAENHFTQALNEIPNEYHSQLSLLKSYNQMTGTSIFKKKELELMLHNVQKLELDGSLKQQILAKIYHDLHNIEESSSSSKSRKTGKKKNGILKLNQRTDYLKSSIETYIQAIIMAPVDDLFIPSLYDHILSLLITNQINIRIIAFFYQIRYHFAIRADYEYLYIPGVLDDFNVVPSSVNGDVIYDIKQYLEKGIINGSTILKEDHADYVKYWMKEYRKEHKVTQTIKYYYDKVFMET
;
A
#
# COMPACT_ATOMS: atom_id res chain seq x y z
N MET A 1 11.69 -23.66 -7.89
CA MET A 1 10.69 -22.79 -8.55
C MET A 1 11.20 -22.24 -9.88
N GLU A 2 12.38 -21.63 -9.92
CA GLU A 2 12.99 -21.04 -11.13
C GLU A 2 13.12 -21.99 -12.35
N PRO A 3 13.51 -23.27 -12.20
CA PRO A 3 13.59 -24.19 -13.34
C PRO A 3 12.22 -24.50 -13.97
N ILE A 4 11.16 -24.54 -13.16
CA ILE A 4 9.79 -24.84 -13.59
C ILE A 4 9.19 -23.64 -14.35
N ILE A 5 9.47 -22.42 -13.88
CA ILE A 5 9.03 -21.19 -14.56
C ILE A 5 9.79 -21.02 -15.88
N ASN A 6 11.09 -21.32 -15.91
CA ASN A 6 11.88 -21.29 -17.14
C ASN A 6 11.38 -22.33 -18.16
N GLN A 7 11.05 -23.54 -17.72
CA GLN A 7 10.41 -24.56 -18.57
C GLN A 7 9.04 -24.12 -19.11
N TYR A 8 8.25 -23.40 -18.29
CA TYR A 8 6.98 -22.84 -18.74
C TYR A 8 7.16 -21.70 -19.76
N ILE A 9 8.16 -20.84 -19.58
CA ILE A 9 8.52 -19.79 -20.54
C ILE A 9 8.99 -20.43 -21.86
N GLU A 10 9.88 -21.42 -21.80
CA GLU A 10 10.32 -22.17 -22.98
C GLU A 10 9.15 -22.85 -23.70
N PHE A 11 8.18 -23.40 -22.97
CA PHE A 11 6.96 -23.95 -23.55
C PHE A 11 6.14 -22.88 -24.30
N LEU A 12 5.91 -21.71 -23.67
CA LEU A 12 5.18 -20.60 -24.29
C LEU A 12 5.90 -20.00 -25.51
N GLU A 13 7.24 -19.98 -25.49
CA GLU A 13 8.08 -19.55 -26.62
C GLU A 13 8.05 -20.56 -27.79
N ASN A 14 7.87 -21.85 -27.49
CA ASN A 14 7.79 -22.94 -28.46
C ASN A 14 6.39 -23.13 -29.07
N ASP A 15 5.32 -22.79 -28.36
CA ASP A 15 3.93 -22.83 -28.87
C ASP A 15 3.69 -21.85 -30.04
N VAL A 16 4.52 -20.81 -30.17
CA VAL A 16 4.49 -19.89 -31.34
C VAL A 16 5.04 -20.56 -32.61
N LYS A 17 5.65 -21.74 -32.51
CA LYS A 17 6.42 -22.38 -33.61
C LYS A 17 5.96 -23.78 -34.01
N LYS A 18 4.91 -24.37 -33.42
CA LYS A 18 4.49 -25.74 -33.77
C LYS A 18 2.98 -25.90 -33.97
N ASP A 19 2.60 -26.17 -35.23
CA ASP A 19 1.49 -27.07 -35.54
C ASP A 19 1.91 -28.48 -35.11
N THR A 20 1.55 -28.90 -33.90
CA THR A 20 1.59 -30.32 -33.56
C THR A 20 0.34 -30.75 -32.80
N SER A 21 -0.51 -31.45 -33.54
CA SER A 21 -1.45 -32.45 -33.04
C SER A 21 -0.77 -33.44 -32.08
N GLY A 22 -1.41 -33.68 -30.95
CA GLY A 22 -1.16 -34.86 -30.11
C GLY A 22 -0.44 -34.55 -28.81
N LEU A 23 -1.18 -34.70 -27.70
CA LEU A 23 -0.74 -34.60 -26.30
C LEU A 23 -0.44 -33.19 -25.80
N ALA A 24 -1.45 -32.31 -25.86
CA ALA A 24 -1.47 -31.15 -24.96
C ALA A 24 -1.59 -31.66 -23.51
N PRO A 25 -0.63 -31.37 -22.61
CA PRO A 25 -0.81 -31.67 -21.20
C PRO A 25 -2.03 -30.92 -20.69
N ILE A 26 -2.84 -31.55 -19.84
CA ILE A 26 -4.01 -30.91 -19.23
C ILE A 26 -3.50 -29.80 -18.31
N LEU A 27 -3.40 -28.59 -18.86
CA LEU A 27 -3.07 -27.38 -18.13
C LEU A 27 -4.25 -27.05 -17.22
N ARG A 28 -4.10 -27.25 -15.91
CA ARG A 28 -4.91 -26.52 -14.94
C ARG A 28 -4.49 -25.06 -15.05
N SER A 29 -5.25 -24.27 -15.79
CA SER A 29 -5.07 -22.82 -15.83
C SER A 29 -5.26 -22.27 -14.42
N VAL A 30 -4.17 -21.90 -13.76
CA VAL A 30 -4.24 -21.00 -12.61
C VAL A 30 -4.43 -19.62 -13.22
N SER A 31 -5.68 -19.16 -13.26
CA SER A 31 -5.95 -17.79 -13.66
C SER A 31 -5.28 -16.88 -12.65
N LEU A 32 -4.19 -16.21 -13.04
CA LEU A 32 -3.55 -15.13 -12.27
C LEU A 32 -4.50 -13.94 -12.03
N PHE A 33 -5.64 -13.95 -12.70
CA PHE A 33 -6.72 -13.00 -12.53
C PHE A 33 -7.89 -13.73 -11.90
N GLY A 34 -8.18 -13.43 -10.63
CA GLY A 34 -9.25 -14.07 -9.88
C GLY A 34 -10.56 -14.11 -10.69
N LYS A 35 -11.19 -15.28 -10.72
CA LYS A 35 -12.56 -15.43 -11.18
C LYS A 35 -13.40 -14.53 -10.28
N LYS A 36 -14.06 -13.50 -10.82
CA LYS A 36 -15.00 -12.66 -10.06
C LYS A 36 -15.98 -13.59 -9.33
N VAL A 37 -15.98 -13.52 -8.01
CA VAL A 37 -17.04 -14.11 -7.17
C VAL A 37 -18.20 -13.14 -7.26
N ASN A 38 -19.12 -13.44 -8.18
CA ASN A 38 -20.53 -13.03 -8.26
C ASN A 38 -20.92 -12.84 -9.74
N ASP A 39 -21.26 -13.94 -10.40
CA ASP A 39 -22.08 -13.91 -11.62
C ASP A 39 -22.83 -15.25 -11.72
N SER A 40 -23.71 -15.51 -10.76
CA SER A 40 -24.85 -16.39 -11.03
C SER A 40 -25.91 -15.54 -11.75
N ASN A 41 -26.02 -15.76 -13.06
CA ASN A 41 -26.97 -15.17 -14.03
C ASN A 41 -26.52 -13.93 -14.81
N LEU A 42 -25.42 -14.00 -15.56
CA LEU A 42 -25.31 -13.21 -16.79
C LEU A 42 -25.08 -14.10 -18.00
N GLU A 43 -26.02 -14.02 -18.93
CA GLU A 43 -25.95 -14.60 -20.26
C GLU A 43 -24.61 -14.25 -20.93
N LEU A 44 -24.00 -15.26 -21.54
CA LEU A 44 -22.78 -15.18 -22.32
C LEU A 44 -22.97 -14.23 -23.52
N SER A 45 -22.79 -12.93 -23.29
CA SER A 45 -22.47 -12.02 -24.38
C SER A 45 -21.09 -12.42 -24.91
N LYS A 46 -21.05 -12.90 -26.15
CA LYS A 46 -19.83 -13.20 -26.91
C LYS A 46 -19.06 -11.91 -27.20
N ASN A 47 -18.43 -11.32 -26.19
CA ASN A 47 -17.35 -10.38 -26.42
C ASN A 47 -16.10 -11.21 -26.74
N SER A 48 -15.65 -11.15 -27.99
CA SER A 48 -14.41 -11.76 -28.44
C SER A 48 -13.26 -11.20 -27.61
N LYS A 49 -12.89 -11.90 -26.52
CA LYS A 49 -11.67 -11.62 -25.76
C LYS A 49 -10.50 -11.93 -26.68
N THR A 50 -9.93 -10.92 -27.31
CA THR A 50 -8.68 -11.07 -28.06
C THR A 50 -7.65 -11.65 -27.08
N PRO A 51 -7.19 -12.88 -27.28
CA PRO A 51 -6.29 -13.51 -26.32
C PRO A 51 -4.98 -12.73 -26.29
N VAL A 52 -4.50 -12.40 -25.10
CA VAL A 52 -3.17 -11.80 -24.92
C VAL A 52 -2.15 -12.73 -25.56
N ASN A 53 -1.33 -12.19 -26.46
CA ASN A 53 -0.37 -12.99 -27.21
C ASN A 53 0.69 -13.60 -26.26
N SER A 54 1.37 -14.66 -26.71
CA SER A 54 2.34 -15.39 -25.86
C SER A 54 3.53 -14.52 -25.45
N ALA A 55 4.02 -13.64 -26.33
CA ALA A 55 5.15 -12.75 -26.02
C ALA A 55 4.82 -11.78 -24.89
N THR A 56 3.66 -11.14 -24.94
CA THR A 56 3.15 -10.24 -23.90
C THR A 56 2.94 -10.99 -22.58
N LYS A 57 2.42 -12.24 -22.61
CA LYS A 57 2.32 -13.08 -21.40
C LYS A 57 3.69 -13.36 -20.78
N ILE A 58 4.67 -13.71 -21.60
CA ILE A 58 6.05 -13.94 -21.15
C ILE A 58 6.63 -12.66 -20.52
N THR A 59 6.39 -11.49 -21.11
CA THR A 59 6.83 -10.20 -20.57
C THR A 59 6.20 -9.93 -19.20
N ILE A 60 4.91 -10.19 -19.02
CA ILE A 60 4.23 -10.06 -17.72
C ILE A 60 4.86 -11.01 -16.69
N ILE A 61 5.10 -12.28 -17.05
CA ILE A 61 5.72 -13.27 -16.16
C ILE A 61 7.13 -12.81 -15.74
N LYS A 62 7.93 -12.31 -16.69
CA LYS A 62 9.26 -11.73 -16.40
C LYS A 62 9.16 -10.55 -15.43
N GLY A 63 8.17 -9.68 -15.59
CA GLY A 63 7.88 -8.61 -14.63
C GLY A 63 7.62 -9.12 -13.21
N TYR A 64 6.77 -10.15 -13.06
CA TYR A 64 6.53 -10.78 -11.76
C TYR A 64 7.78 -11.47 -11.18
N MET A 65 8.57 -12.14 -12.00
CA MET A 65 9.84 -12.74 -11.55
C MET A 65 10.80 -11.67 -11.01
N CYS A 66 10.91 -10.53 -11.70
CA CYS A 66 11.70 -9.40 -11.23
C CYS A 66 11.17 -8.86 -9.89
N MET A 67 9.85 -8.71 -9.73
CA MET A 67 9.26 -8.33 -8.43
C MET A 67 9.62 -9.31 -7.31
N LEU A 68 9.52 -10.62 -7.56
CA LEU A 68 9.89 -11.67 -6.59
C LEU A 68 11.38 -11.65 -6.22
N ARG A 69 12.23 -11.12 -7.10
CA ARG A 69 13.67 -10.92 -6.86
C ARG A 69 13.99 -9.52 -6.30
N CYS A 70 12.98 -8.71 -5.99
CA CYS A 70 13.13 -7.31 -5.59
C CYS A 70 13.83 -6.42 -6.64
N GLN A 71 13.79 -6.81 -7.91
CA GLN A 71 14.31 -6.08 -9.07
C GLN A 71 13.21 -5.17 -9.62
N TYR A 72 12.81 -4.16 -8.83
CA TYR A 72 11.62 -3.35 -9.10
C TYR A 72 11.75 -2.48 -10.36
N VAL A 73 12.96 -2.01 -10.69
CA VAL A 73 13.20 -1.21 -11.90
C VAL A 73 13.04 -2.07 -13.16
N GLU A 74 13.58 -3.29 -13.14
CA GLU A 74 13.43 -4.24 -14.24
C GLU A 74 11.97 -4.70 -14.38
N ALA A 75 11.27 -4.91 -13.26
CA ALA A 75 9.85 -5.23 -13.25
C ALA A 75 9.00 -4.11 -13.88
N GLU A 76 9.27 -2.85 -13.54
CA GLU A 76 8.62 -1.68 -14.13
C GLU A 76 8.77 -1.67 -15.66
N ASN A 77 9.98 -1.91 -16.16
CA ASN A 77 10.28 -1.92 -17.59
C ASN A 77 9.46 -3.01 -18.31
N HIS A 78 9.40 -4.21 -17.73
CA HIS A 78 8.58 -5.30 -18.28
C HIS A 78 7.08 -4.96 -18.28
N PHE A 79 6.53 -4.40 -17.19
CA PHE A 79 5.12 -4.00 -17.17
C PHE A 79 4.82 -2.84 -18.12
N THR A 80 5.74 -1.89 -18.29
CA THR A 80 5.60 -0.80 -19.27
C THR A 80 5.57 -1.32 -20.70
N GLN A 81 6.44 -2.28 -21.03
CA GLN A 81 6.41 -2.94 -22.34
C GLN A 81 5.09 -3.67 -22.57
N ALA A 82 4.62 -4.42 -21.56
CA ALA A 82 3.37 -5.17 -21.65
C ALA A 82 2.14 -4.26 -21.82
N LEU A 83 2.09 -3.10 -21.15
CA LEU A 83 0.96 -2.16 -21.25
C LEU A 83 0.69 -1.66 -22.68
N ASN A 84 1.73 -1.55 -23.51
CA ASN A 84 1.59 -1.12 -24.91
C ASN A 84 0.86 -2.14 -25.79
N GLU A 85 0.75 -3.40 -25.34
CA GLU A 85 0.34 -4.54 -26.17
C GLU A 85 -0.96 -5.23 -25.68
N ILE A 86 -1.59 -4.71 -24.61
CA ILE A 86 -2.64 -5.43 -23.86
C ILE A 86 -4.05 -4.84 -24.03
N PRO A 87 -5.10 -5.69 -24.07
CA PRO A 87 -6.49 -5.23 -24.04
C PRO A 87 -6.86 -4.46 -22.77
N ASN A 88 -7.79 -3.52 -22.88
CA ASN A 88 -8.18 -2.59 -21.82
C ASN A 88 -8.56 -3.24 -20.47
N GLU A 89 -9.10 -4.48 -20.48
CA GLU A 89 -9.53 -5.21 -19.27
C GLU A 89 -8.39 -5.46 -18.25
N TYR A 90 -7.15 -5.67 -18.72
CA TYR A 90 -5.99 -5.92 -17.85
C TYR A 90 -5.09 -4.69 -17.66
N HIS A 91 -5.39 -3.61 -18.38
CA HIS A 91 -4.58 -2.39 -18.40
C HIS A 91 -4.50 -1.76 -17.01
N SER A 92 -5.62 -1.70 -16.29
CA SER A 92 -5.67 -1.12 -14.94
C SER A 92 -4.80 -1.89 -13.94
N GLN A 93 -4.77 -3.21 -14.00
CA GLN A 93 -4.00 -4.04 -13.06
C GLN A 93 -2.50 -3.90 -13.31
N LEU A 94 -2.08 -3.94 -14.57
CA LEU A 94 -0.68 -3.73 -14.93
C LEU A 94 -0.23 -2.28 -14.69
N SER A 95 -1.13 -1.31 -14.84
CA SER A 95 -0.85 0.08 -14.47
C SER A 95 -0.59 0.21 -12.97
N LEU A 96 -1.37 -0.46 -12.12
CA LEU A 96 -1.12 -0.51 -10.68
C LEU A 96 0.22 -1.18 -10.36
N LEU A 97 0.53 -2.33 -10.96
CA LEU A 97 1.81 -3.01 -10.75
C LEU A 97 2.98 -2.15 -11.19
N LYS A 98 2.89 -1.49 -12.34
CA LYS A 98 3.89 -0.52 -12.78
C LYS A 98 4.08 0.58 -11.73
N SER A 99 3.01 1.22 -11.28
CA SER A 99 3.10 2.28 -10.26
C SER A 99 3.67 1.77 -8.94
N TYR A 100 3.32 0.57 -8.50
CA TYR A 100 3.92 -0.06 -7.31
C TYR A 100 5.44 -0.21 -7.46
N ASN A 101 5.89 -0.74 -8.60
CA ASN A 101 7.31 -0.91 -8.88
C ASN A 101 8.06 0.42 -8.97
N GLN A 102 7.44 1.44 -9.55
CA GLN A 102 7.97 2.81 -9.57
C GLN A 102 8.20 3.37 -8.16
N MET A 103 7.22 3.18 -7.26
CA MET A 103 7.29 3.67 -5.89
C MET A 103 8.21 2.87 -4.99
N THR A 104 8.46 1.59 -5.32
CA THR A 104 9.33 0.69 -4.55
C THR A 104 10.77 0.73 -5.05
N GLY A 105 10.98 0.97 -6.34
CA GLY A 105 12.29 1.33 -6.88
C GLY A 105 12.78 2.60 -6.20
N THR A 106 14.09 2.72 -5.98
CA THR A 106 14.76 3.81 -5.24
C THR A 106 14.65 5.20 -5.90
N SER A 107 13.65 5.41 -6.74
CA SER A 107 13.35 6.62 -7.48
C SER A 107 12.94 7.75 -6.54
N ILE A 108 13.72 8.83 -6.55
CA ILE A 108 13.35 10.09 -5.90
C ILE A 108 12.48 10.89 -6.86
N PHE A 109 11.17 10.94 -6.60
CA PHE A 109 10.22 11.69 -7.43
C PHE A 109 10.12 13.17 -7.05
N LYS A 110 9.94 14.02 -8.06
CA LYS A 110 9.57 15.43 -7.86
C LYS A 110 8.07 15.54 -7.61
N LYS A 111 7.65 16.62 -6.92
CA LYS A 111 6.24 16.90 -6.61
C LYS A 111 5.29 16.75 -7.83
N LYS A 112 5.64 17.33 -8.98
CA LYS A 112 4.82 17.26 -10.19
C LYS A 112 4.67 15.84 -10.74
N GLU A 113 5.70 15.02 -10.60
CA GLU A 113 5.67 13.61 -11.04
C GLU A 113 4.76 12.80 -10.14
N LEU A 114 4.82 13.02 -8.82
CA LEU A 114 3.92 12.42 -7.84
C LEU A 114 2.46 12.87 -8.05
N GLU A 115 2.20 14.15 -8.32
CA GLU A 115 0.85 14.65 -8.61
C GLU A 115 0.26 14.04 -9.89
N LEU A 116 1.09 13.85 -10.93
CA LEU A 116 0.68 13.16 -12.15
C LEU A 116 0.38 11.68 -11.87
N MET A 117 1.25 11.01 -11.11
CA MET A 117 1.05 9.61 -10.72
C MET A 117 -0.21 9.45 -9.89
N LEU A 118 -0.45 10.35 -8.93
CA LEU A 118 -1.65 10.39 -8.10
C LEU A 118 -2.91 10.44 -8.96
N HIS A 119 -2.97 11.41 -9.88
CA HIS A 119 -4.11 11.57 -10.78
C HIS A 119 -4.34 10.34 -11.66
N ASN A 120 -3.26 9.70 -12.14
CA ASN A 120 -3.36 8.51 -12.97
C ASN A 120 -3.88 7.30 -12.19
N VAL A 121 -3.38 7.07 -10.97
CA VAL A 121 -3.81 5.96 -10.11
C VAL A 121 -5.27 6.16 -9.63
N GLN A 122 -5.66 7.39 -9.31
CA GLN A 122 -7.04 7.72 -8.92
C GLN A 122 -8.07 7.38 -10.01
N LYS A 123 -7.70 7.53 -11.29
CA LYS A 123 -8.57 7.24 -12.44
C LYS A 123 -8.76 5.74 -12.72
N LEU A 124 -7.95 4.88 -12.12
CA LEU A 124 -8.06 3.45 -12.35
C LEU A 124 -9.34 2.93 -11.69
N GLU A 125 -10.19 2.25 -12.46
CA GLU A 125 -11.49 1.71 -11.99
C GLU A 125 -11.36 0.55 -10.99
N LEU A 126 -10.15 0.03 -10.79
CA LEU A 126 -9.90 -1.00 -9.78
C LEU A 126 -9.92 -0.36 -8.41
N ASP A 127 -10.69 -0.92 -7.48
CA ASP A 127 -10.60 -0.60 -6.06
C ASP A 127 -10.10 -1.85 -5.32
N GLY A 128 -9.08 -1.66 -4.48
CA GLY A 128 -8.43 -2.75 -3.77
C GLY A 128 -7.26 -2.27 -2.93
N SER A 129 -6.79 -3.11 -2.01
CA SER A 129 -5.72 -2.77 -1.07
C SER A 129 -4.48 -2.21 -1.77
N LEU A 130 -3.98 -2.88 -2.83
CA LEU A 130 -2.79 -2.42 -3.58
C LEU A 130 -2.92 -0.99 -4.13
N LYS A 131 -4.08 -0.62 -4.69
CA LYS A 131 -4.30 0.76 -5.16
C LYS A 131 -4.21 1.74 -4.01
N GLN A 132 -4.84 1.42 -2.88
CA GLN A 132 -4.79 2.27 -1.69
C GLN A 132 -3.37 2.36 -1.12
N GLN A 133 -2.60 1.27 -1.10
CA GLN A 133 -1.19 1.31 -0.68
C GLN A 133 -0.36 2.27 -1.54
N ILE A 134 -0.51 2.19 -2.88
CA ILE A 134 0.18 3.08 -3.81
C ILE A 134 -0.23 4.54 -3.58
N LEU A 135 -1.54 4.81 -3.49
CA LEU A 135 -2.05 6.16 -3.24
C LEU A 135 -1.55 6.73 -1.90
N ALA A 136 -1.56 5.92 -0.84
CA ALA A 136 -1.07 6.30 0.48
C ALA A 136 0.42 6.65 0.45
N LYS A 137 1.22 5.85 -0.26
CA LYS A 137 2.64 6.14 -0.44
C LYS A 137 2.89 7.43 -1.23
N ILE A 138 2.12 7.69 -2.29
CA ILE A 138 2.21 8.95 -3.05
C ILE A 138 1.88 10.14 -2.14
N TYR A 139 0.81 10.06 -1.34
CA TYR A 139 0.46 11.12 -0.40
C TYR A 139 1.52 11.32 0.69
N HIS A 140 2.10 10.24 1.21
CA HIS A 140 3.22 10.31 2.15
C HIS A 140 4.40 11.09 1.53
N ASP A 141 4.84 10.73 0.33
CA ASP A 141 5.98 11.40 -0.31
C ASP A 141 5.68 12.87 -0.62
N LEU A 142 4.45 13.17 -1.04
CA LEU A 142 3.99 14.56 -1.22
C LEU A 142 4.02 15.35 0.09
N HIS A 143 3.58 14.77 1.21
CA HIS A 143 3.65 15.38 2.54
C HIS A 143 5.09 15.71 2.93
N ASN A 144 6.02 14.75 2.79
CA ASN A 144 7.42 14.94 3.12
C ASN A 144 8.08 16.06 2.30
N ILE A 145 7.72 16.18 1.02
CA ILE A 145 8.18 17.28 0.16
C ILE A 145 7.61 18.63 0.63
N GLU A 146 6.34 18.69 1.02
CA GLU A 146 5.75 19.94 1.52
C GLU A 146 6.36 20.36 2.85
N GLU A 147 6.55 19.44 3.79
CA GLU A 147 7.14 19.70 5.10
C GLU A 147 8.57 20.23 4.97
N SER A 148 9.43 19.56 4.19
CA SER A 148 10.81 20.00 3.91
C SER A 148 10.90 21.37 3.22
N SER A 149 9.92 21.71 2.39
CA SER A 149 9.83 23.02 1.73
C SER A 149 9.33 24.15 2.66
N SER A 150 8.61 23.77 3.72
CA SER A 150 8.05 24.70 4.70
C SER A 150 8.99 24.98 5.87
N SER A 151 9.76 23.98 6.30
CA SER A 151 10.81 24.11 7.34
C SER A 151 11.97 25.01 6.89
N SER A 152 12.19 25.13 5.58
CA SER A 152 13.18 26.03 4.97
C SER A 152 12.67 27.46 4.70
N LYS A 153 11.38 27.75 4.96
CA LYS A 153 10.78 29.09 4.81
C LYS A 153 10.17 29.59 6.12
N SER A 154 11.03 30.00 7.05
CA SER A 154 10.60 30.96 8.05
C SER A 154 10.15 32.25 7.34
N ARG A 155 8.90 32.65 7.59
CA ARG A 155 8.30 33.98 7.38
C ARG A 155 8.75 34.77 6.14
N LYS A 156 8.05 34.58 5.02
CA LYS A 156 7.73 35.70 4.12
C LYS A 156 6.24 35.67 3.75
N THR A 157 5.44 36.37 4.55
CA THR A 157 4.12 36.86 4.16
C THR A 157 4.28 37.78 2.96
N GLY A 158 4.04 37.23 1.77
CA GLY A 158 4.01 37.99 0.52
C GLY A 158 2.99 37.34 -0.40
N LYS A 159 1.76 37.88 -0.41
CA LYS A 159 0.74 37.51 -1.38
C LYS A 159 1.28 37.84 -2.79
N LYS A 160 1.72 36.84 -3.53
CA LYS A 160 1.83 36.90 -4.99
C LYS A 160 0.80 35.96 -5.60
N LYS A 161 -0.32 36.55 -6.02
CA LYS A 161 -1.27 35.93 -6.95
C LYS A 161 -0.65 36.00 -8.34
N ASN A 162 -0.50 34.84 -8.98
CA ASN A 162 -0.47 34.53 -10.42
C ASN A 162 -0.47 32.98 -10.44
N GLY A 163 -1.23 32.22 -11.22
CA GLY A 163 -2.04 32.44 -12.40
C GLY A 163 -1.94 31.11 -13.18
N ILE A 164 -3.07 30.44 -13.36
CA ILE A 164 -3.32 29.24 -14.19
C ILE A 164 -2.96 27.88 -13.53
N LEU A 165 -4.01 27.04 -13.42
CA LEU A 165 -4.12 25.72 -12.78
C LEU A 165 -4.04 25.71 -11.24
N LYS A 166 -4.99 26.39 -10.59
CA LYS A 166 -5.41 25.99 -9.24
C LYS A 166 -6.33 24.77 -9.36
N LEU A 167 -5.76 23.57 -9.27
CA LEU A 167 -6.52 22.43 -8.77
C LEU A 167 -6.82 22.76 -7.30
N ASN A 168 -8.05 23.24 -7.07
CA ASN A 168 -8.51 23.72 -5.78
C ASN A 168 -8.71 22.54 -4.82
N GLN A 169 -7.79 22.38 -3.89
CA GLN A 169 -7.98 22.28 -2.44
C GLN A 169 -6.57 22.15 -1.87
N ARG A 170 -6.28 22.76 -0.72
CA ARG A 170 -5.04 22.41 0.00
C ARG A 170 -5.28 20.99 0.52
N THR A 171 -4.95 19.99 -0.29
CA THR A 171 -5.09 18.59 0.07
C THR A 171 -4.21 18.39 1.28
N ASP A 172 -4.82 18.03 2.41
CA ASP A 172 -4.08 17.63 3.59
C ASP A 172 -3.46 16.26 3.27
N TYR A 173 -2.22 16.27 2.78
CA TYR A 173 -1.52 15.07 2.36
C TYR A 173 -1.22 14.14 3.54
N LEU A 174 -1.02 14.68 4.75
CA LEU A 174 -0.87 13.87 5.95
C LEU A 174 -2.15 13.07 6.22
N LYS A 175 -3.29 13.77 6.29
CA LYS A 175 -4.59 13.12 6.49
C LYS A 175 -4.92 12.13 5.39
N SER A 176 -4.74 12.54 4.13
CA SER A 176 -4.99 11.68 2.97
C SER A 176 -4.13 10.43 3.00
N SER A 177 -2.84 10.56 3.35
CA SER A 177 -1.93 9.43 3.49
C SER A 177 -2.40 8.44 4.57
N ILE A 178 -2.66 8.93 5.78
CA ILE A 178 -3.08 8.08 6.91
C ILE A 178 -4.42 7.39 6.61
N GLU A 179 -5.44 8.12 6.16
CA GLU A 179 -6.74 7.54 5.83
C GLU A 179 -6.63 6.50 4.71
N THR A 180 -5.77 6.73 3.72
CA THR A 180 -5.57 5.79 2.61
C THR A 180 -4.79 4.54 3.07
N TYR A 181 -3.79 4.66 3.96
CA TYR A 181 -3.16 3.48 4.58
C TYR A 181 -4.18 2.66 5.38
N ILE A 182 -5.07 3.33 6.12
CA ILE A 182 -6.16 2.65 6.84
C ILE A 182 -7.04 1.89 5.84
N GLN A 183 -7.48 2.53 4.75
CA GLN A 183 -8.27 1.85 3.71
C GLN A 183 -7.53 0.65 3.11
N ALA A 184 -6.23 0.78 2.83
CA ALA A 184 -5.42 -0.32 2.35
C ALA A 184 -5.43 -1.52 3.31
N ILE A 185 -5.32 -1.27 4.61
CA ILE A 185 -5.35 -2.31 5.65
C ILE A 185 -6.74 -2.95 5.74
N ILE A 186 -7.82 -2.16 5.75
CA ILE A 186 -9.20 -2.68 5.87
C ILE A 186 -9.60 -3.52 4.64
N MET A 187 -9.12 -3.15 3.46
CA MET A 187 -9.39 -3.88 2.22
C MET A 187 -8.49 -5.11 2.03
N ALA A 188 -7.45 -5.28 2.85
CA ALA A 188 -6.55 -6.42 2.77
C ALA A 188 -7.18 -7.64 3.47
N PRO A 189 -6.83 -8.87 3.07
CA PRO A 189 -7.10 -10.06 3.86
C PRO A 189 -6.58 -9.89 5.29
N VAL A 190 -7.33 -10.34 6.29
CA VAL A 190 -7.04 -10.05 7.71
C VAL A 190 -5.72 -10.66 8.19
N ASP A 191 -5.25 -11.67 7.47
CA ASP A 191 -4.04 -12.44 7.68
C ASP A 191 -2.84 -11.89 6.87
N ASP A 192 -3.04 -10.90 6.01
CA ASP A 192 -2.00 -10.36 5.14
C ASP A 192 -0.76 -9.88 5.93
N LEU A 193 0.38 -10.53 5.64
CA LEU A 193 1.69 -10.27 6.22
C LEU A 193 2.17 -8.81 6.06
N PHE A 194 1.63 -8.07 5.09
CA PHE A 194 2.00 -6.68 4.86
C PHE A 194 1.24 -5.69 5.75
N ILE A 195 0.15 -6.10 6.42
CA ILE A 195 -0.63 -5.22 7.29
C ILE A 195 0.23 -4.55 8.37
N PRO A 196 1.11 -5.26 9.11
CA PRO A 196 1.99 -4.62 10.10
C PRO A 196 2.90 -3.55 9.48
N SER A 197 3.45 -3.78 8.28
CA SER A 197 4.27 -2.80 7.57
C SER A 197 3.49 -1.53 7.19
N LEU A 198 2.20 -1.65 6.86
CA LEU A 198 1.35 -0.48 6.61
C LEU A 198 1.09 0.33 7.89
N TYR A 199 0.92 -0.34 9.04
CA TYR A 199 0.84 0.35 10.33
C TYR A 199 2.16 1.02 10.71
N ASP A 200 3.30 0.42 10.37
CA ASP A 200 4.61 1.02 10.59
C ASP A 200 4.72 2.36 9.81
N HIS A 201 4.20 2.44 8.59
CA HIS A 201 4.11 3.72 7.85
C HIS A 201 3.21 4.75 8.53
N ILE A 202 2.04 4.35 9.06
CA ILE A 202 1.17 5.23 9.84
C ILE A 202 1.91 5.75 11.08
N LEU A 203 2.55 4.86 11.84
CA LEU A 203 3.30 5.22 13.04
C LEU A 203 4.44 6.18 12.74
N SER A 204 5.18 5.96 11.65
CA SER A 204 6.24 6.88 11.19
C SER A 204 5.71 8.29 10.94
N LEU A 205 4.58 8.41 10.24
CA LEU A 205 3.90 9.68 9.98
C LEU A 205 3.45 10.35 11.29
N LEU A 206 2.82 9.62 12.20
CA LEU A 206 2.34 10.16 13.47
C LEU A 206 3.49 10.65 14.37
N ILE A 207 4.59 9.90 14.42
CA ILE A 207 5.77 10.22 15.23
C ILE A 207 6.49 11.45 14.67
N THR A 208 6.79 11.47 13.37
CA THR A 208 7.47 12.61 12.72
C THR A 208 6.65 13.90 12.85
N ASN A 209 5.31 13.81 12.74
CA ASN A 209 4.41 14.95 12.91
C ASN A 209 4.04 15.24 14.39
N GLN A 210 4.64 14.54 15.36
CA GLN A 210 4.50 14.79 16.80
C GLN A 210 3.04 14.75 17.30
N ILE A 211 2.24 13.84 16.73
CA ILE A 211 0.81 13.64 17.04
C ILE A 211 0.64 13.01 18.42
N ASN A 212 -0.40 13.39 19.17
CA ASN A 212 -0.66 12.94 20.55
C ASN A 212 -0.32 11.45 20.84
N ILE A 213 0.39 11.19 21.95
CA ILE A 213 0.89 9.85 22.31
C ILE A 213 -0.22 8.81 22.44
N ARG A 214 -1.44 9.23 22.83
CA ARG A 214 -2.61 8.35 22.92
C ARG A 214 -2.99 7.78 21.55
N ILE A 215 -2.88 8.59 20.50
CA ILE A 215 -3.16 8.19 19.11
C ILE A 215 -2.07 7.26 18.61
N ILE A 216 -0.80 7.61 18.85
CA ILE A 216 0.34 6.75 18.48
C ILE A 216 0.22 5.38 19.19
N ALA A 217 -0.09 5.38 20.48
CA ALA A 217 -0.27 4.17 21.28
C ALA A 217 -1.43 3.30 20.76
N PHE A 218 -2.54 3.89 20.32
CA PHE A 218 -3.62 3.16 19.67
C PHE A 218 -3.13 2.41 18.43
N PHE A 219 -2.50 3.09 17.47
CA PHE A 219 -2.00 2.45 16.25
C PHE A 219 -0.90 1.43 16.55
N TYR A 220 -0.07 1.68 17.57
CA TYR A 220 0.94 0.74 18.04
C TYR A 220 0.28 -0.56 18.54
N GLN A 221 -0.72 -0.48 19.42
CA GLN A 221 -1.43 -1.65 19.93
C GLN A 221 -2.17 -2.42 18.82
N ILE A 222 -2.79 -1.71 17.87
CA ILE A 222 -3.45 -2.33 16.73
C ILE A 222 -2.43 -3.05 15.84
N ARG A 223 -1.26 -2.46 15.56
CA ARG A 223 -0.16 -3.12 14.83
C ARG A 223 0.20 -4.46 15.45
N TYR A 224 0.38 -4.53 16.77
CA TYR A 224 0.66 -5.79 17.47
C TYR A 224 -0.50 -6.79 17.40
N HIS A 225 -1.74 -6.31 17.47
CA HIS A 225 -2.92 -7.17 17.33
C HIS A 225 -2.93 -7.93 15.99
N PHE A 226 -2.58 -7.26 14.89
CA PHE A 226 -2.48 -7.88 13.58
C PHE A 226 -1.20 -8.71 13.39
N ALA A 227 -0.07 -8.26 13.93
CA ALA A 227 1.19 -9.01 13.84
C ALA A 227 1.08 -10.40 14.50
N ILE A 228 0.52 -10.48 15.72
CA ILE A 228 0.31 -11.77 16.42
C ILE A 228 -0.59 -12.71 15.62
N ARG A 229 -1.59 -12.16 14.92
CA ARG A 229 -2.48 -12.95 14.08
C ARG A 229 -1.76 -13.47 12.84
N ALA A 230 -0.99 -12.61 12.18
CA ALA A 230 -0.18 -12.98 11.03
C ALA A 230 0.89 -14.05 11.41
N ASP A 231 1.56 -13.90 12.56
CA ASP A 231 2.51 -14.90 13.10
C ASP A 231 1.86 -16.25 13.42
N TYR A 232 0.56 -16.26 13.73
CA TYR A 232 -0.18 -17.49 13.98
C TYR A 232 -0.59 -18.19 12.67
N GLU A 233 -0.96 -17.41 11.66
CA GLU A 233 -1.46 -17.91 10.38
C GLU A 233 -0.31 -18.27 9.40
N TYR A 234 0.85 -17.63 9.54
CA TYR A 234 2.04 -17.90 8.74
C TYR A 234 3.19 -18.38 9.62
N LEU A 235 4.05 -19.26 9.10
CA LEU A 235 5.27 -19.64 9.80
C LEU A 235 6.12 -18.39 10.03
N TYR A 236 6.41 -18.06 11.29
CA TYR A 236 7.21 -16.90 11.70
C TYR A 236 8.35 -16.58 10.72
N ILE A 237 8.31 -15.39 10.10
CA ILE A 237 9.34 -14.90 9.18
C ILE A 237 10.09 -13.75 9.87
N PRO A 238 11.32 -13.98 10.38
CA PRO A 238 12.16 -12.93 10.95
C PRO A 238 12.32 -11.76 9.97
N GLY A 239 12.27 -10.53 10.48
CA GLY A 239 12.43 -9.30 9.68
C GLY A 239 11.20 -8.85 8.88
N VAL A 240 10.12 -9.64 8.85
CA VAL A 240 8.83 -9.24 8.24
C VAL A 240 7.83 -8.76 9.28
N LEU A 241 7.74 -9.49 10.41
CA LEU A 241 6.74 -9.22 11.46
C LEU A 241 7.36 -8.66 12.76
N ASP A 242 8.60 -9.03 13.06
CA ASP A 242 9.21 -8.86 14.39
C ASP A 242 10.13 -7.64 14.55
N ASP A 243 10.65 -7.10 13.46
CA ASP A 243 11.55 -5.94 13.54
C ASP A 243 10.77 -4.65 13.36
N PHE A 244 10.30 -4.08 14.48
CA PHE A 244 9.78 -2.72 14.52
C PHE A 244 10.89 -1.71 14.14
N ASN A 245 11.18 -1.57 12.85
CA ASN A 245 12.20 -0.70 12.29
C ASN A 245 11.55 0.56 11.71
N VAL A 246 10.73 1.25 12.51
CA VAL A 246 9.86 2.33 11.99
C VAL A 246 10.60 3.63 11.67
N VAL A 247 11.82 3.87 12.16
CA VAL A 247 12.50 5.19 12.00
C VAL A 247 14.02 5.05 11.98
N PRO A 248 14.77 5.86 11.18
CA PRO A 248 16.22 5.99 11.32
C PRO A 248 16.64 6.16 12.79
N SER A 249 17.73 5.48 13.12
CA SER A 249 18.18 4.99 14.43
C SER A 249 18.41 6.02 15.54
N SER A 250 18.21 7.32 15.31
CA SER A 250 18.43 8.37 16.31
C SER A 250 17.17 8.86 17.04
N VAL A 251 15.96 8.56 16.56
CA VAL A 251 14.67 9.02 17.15
C VAL A 251 13.88 7.86 17.81
N ASN A 252 14.32 6.63 17.60
CA ASN A 252 13.49 5.43 17.81
C ASN A 252 13.42 4.93 19.26
N GLY A 253 14.52 5.05 20.03
CA GLY A 253 14.59 4.50 21.39
C GLY A 253 13.66 5.20 22.38
N ASP A 254 13.67 6.53 22.37
CA ASP A 254 12.95 7.33 23.37
C ASP A 254 11.43 7.31 23.13
N VAL A 255 10.98 7.31 21.88
CA VAL A 255 9.55 7.29 21.54
C VAL A 255 8.90 5.94 21.86
N ILE A 256 9.56 4.82 21.55
CA ILE A 256 9.04 3.48 21.92
C ILE A 256 8.99 3.33 23.44
N TYR A 257 10.01 3.82 24.14
CA TYR A 257 10.02 3.84 25.59
C TYR A 257 8.85 4.66 26.15
N ASP A 258 8.60 5.86 25.61
CA ASP A 258 7.48 6.71 26.02
C ASP A 258 6.12 6.06 25.73
N ILE A 259 5.94 5.39 24.58
CA ILE A 259 4.72 4.59 24.29
C ILE A 259 4.54 3.51 25.37
N LYS A 260 5.59 2.75 25.70
CA LYS A 260 5.52 1.69 26.71
C LYS A 260 5.21 2.25 28.10
N GLN A 261 5.86 3.35 28.52
CA GLN A 261 5.57 4.01 29.80
C GLN A 261 4.12 4.50 29.87
N TYR A 262 3.59 5.07 28.77
CA TYR A 262 2.19 5.46 28.70
C TYR A 262 1.26 4.23 28.83
N LEU A 263 1.54 3.15 28.09
CA LEU A 263 0.70 1.95 28.10
C LEU A 263 0.70 1.22 29.44
N GLU A 264 1.84 1.15 30.12
CA GLU A 264 2.02 0.41 31.37
C GLU A 264 1.65 1.24 32.61
N LYS A 265 2.03 2.53 32.64
CA LYS A 265 1.95 3.37 33.84
C LYS A 265 1.04 4.59 33.68
N GLY A 266 0.51 4.84 32.49
CA GLY A 266 -0.27 6.05 32.21
C GLY A 266 0.55 7.34 32.27
N ILE A 267 1.89 7.25 32.31
CA ILE A 267 2.77 8.40 32.45
C ILE A 267 3.05 9.00 31.07
N ILE A 268 2.81 10.30 30.92
CA ILE A 268 3.21 11.08 29.76
C ILE A 268 4.44 11.90 30.16
N ASN A 269 5.63 11.50 29.69
CA ASN A 269 6.85 12.28 29.93
C ASN A 269 6.79 13.57 29.11
N GLY A 270 6.76 14.73 29.81
CA GLY A 270 6.42 16.04 29.23
C GLY A 270 7.37 16.62 28.17
N SER A 271 8.37 15.90 27.69
CA SER A 271 9.28 16.35 26.61
C SER A 271 8.88 15.87 25.22
N THR A 272 8.02 14.86 25.10
CA THR A 272 7.65 14.29 23.81
C THR A 272 6.12 14.16 23.75
N ILE A 273 5.53 14.87 22.77
CA ILE A 273 4.20 14.60 22.22
C ILE A 273 3.00 15.23 22.96
N LEU A 274 2.85 16.55 22.78
CA LEU A 274 1.57 17.26 22.89
C LEU A 274 1.60 18.42 21.87
N LYS A 275 1.15 18.19 20.62
CA LYS A 275 1.03 19.28 19.63
C LYS A 275 -0.33 19.37 18.96
N GLU A 276 -0.89 18.28 18.46
CA GLU A 276 -2.23 18.28 17.84
C GLU A 276 -3.02 17.01 18.20
N ASP A 277 -4.28 17.21 18.58
CA ASP A 277 -5.22 16.11 18.85
C ASP A 277 -5.91 15.71 17.54
N HIS A 278 -5.42 14.63 16.94
CA HIS A 278 -5.95 14.02 15.72
C HIS A 278 -6.72 12.73 16.03
N ALA A 279 -7.54 12.76 17.07
CA ALA A 279 -8.38 11.62 17.42
C ALA A 279 -9.39 11.25 16.31
N ASP A 280 -9.56 12.11 15.30
CA ASP A 280 -10.29 11.80 14.07
C ASP A 280 -9.66 10.66 13.28
N TYR A 281 -8.33 10.45 13.29
CA TYR A 281 -7.71 9.26 12.69
C TYR A 281 -8.18 7.97 13.35
N VAL A 282 -8.30 7.95 14.69
CA VAL A 282 -8.80 6.81 15.45
C VAL A 282 -10.29 6.58 15.18
N LYS A 283 -11.08 7.67 15.12
CA LYS A 283 -12.51 7.60 14.74
C LYS A 283 -12.69 7.08 13.32
N TYR A 284 -11.85 7.52 12.39
CA TYR A 284 -11.86 7.07 11.00
C TYR A 284 -11.54 5.58 10.92
N TRP A 285 -10.45 5.14 11.57
CA TRP A 285 -10.09 3.72 11.64
C TRP A 285 -11.25 2.86 12.15
N MET A 286 -11.85 3.25 13.29
CA MET A 286 -12.96 2.51 13.88
C MET A 286 -14.20 2.50 12.97
N LYS A 287 -14.47 3.60 12.27
CA LYS A 287 -15.58 3.71 11.31
C LYS A 287 -15.38 2.75 10.13
N GLU A 288 -14.21 2.75 9.52
CA GLU A 288 -13.92 1.91 8.35
C GLU A 288 -13.83 0.42 8.75
N TYR A 289 -13.16 0.10 9.87
CA TYR A 289 -13.05 -1.27 10.36
C TYR A 289 -14.42 -1.91 10.63
N ARG A 290 -15.38 -1.17 11.20
CA ARG A 290 -16.74 -1.66 11.48
C ARG A 290 -17.55 -2.01 10.23
N LYS A 291 -17.18 -1.50 9.05
CA LYS A 291 -17.89 -1.83 7.80
C LYS A 291 -17.58 -3.26 7.37
N GLU A 292 -16.32 -3.67 7.51
CA GLU A 292 -15.83 -4.95 6.99
C GLU A 292 -15.64 -6.01 8.09
N HIS A 293 -15.49 -5.60 9.35
CA HIS A 293 -15.08 -6.49 10.44
C HIS A 293 -15.85 -6.26 11.75
N LYS A 294 -15.97 -7.34 12.54
CA LYS A 294 -16.50 -7.27 13.89
C LYS A 294 -15.44 -6.77 14.86
N VAL A 295 -15.74 -5.67 15.55
CA VAL A 295 -14.85 -5.12 16.59
C VAL A 295 -14.74 -6.09 17.76
N THR A 296 -13.52 -6.53 18.06
CA THR A 296 -13.22 -7.38 19.22
C THR A 296 -13.22 -6.55 20.50
N GLN A 297 -13.39 -7.20 21.65
CA GLN A 297 -13.33 -6.52 22.95
C GLN A 297 -11.96 -5.85 23.17
N THR A 298 -10.88 -6.47 22.67
CA THR A 298 -9.53 -5.93 22.71
C THR A 298 -9.40 -4.62 21.92
N ILE A 299 -9.88 -4.60 20.67
CA ILE A 299 -9.87 -3.38 19.83
C ILE A 299 -10.74 -2.28 20.46
N LYS A 300 -11.90 -2.65 21.01
CA LYS A 300 -12.78 -1.71 21.72
C LYS A 300 -12.07 -1.09 22.93
N TYR A 301 -11.37 -1.90 23.72
CA TYR A 301 -10.60 -1.42 24.86
C TYR A 301 -9.51 -0.41 24.45
N TYR A 302 -8.77 -0.69 23.37
CA TYR A 302 -7.76 0.26 22.85
C TYR A 302 -8.39 1.58 22.41
N TYR A 303 -9.53 1.52 21.70
CA TYR A 303 -10.28 2.69 21.27
C TYR A 303 -10.77 3.52 22.46
N ASP A 304 -11.42 2.88 23.43
CA ASP A 304 -11.98 3.56 24.59
C ASP A 304 -10.87 4.30 25.38
N LYS A 305 -9.68 3.70 25.51
CA LYS A 305 -8.51 4.32 26.15
C LYS A 305 -8.06 5.65 25.53
N VAL A 306 -8.28 5.85 24.23
CA VAL A 306 -7.93 7.13 23.57
C VAL A 306 -8.83 8.27 24.06
N PHE A 307 -10.10 7.97 24.36
CA PHE A 307 -11.14 8.96 24.66
C PHE A 307 -11.52 9.05 26.14
N MET A 308 -10.94 8.23 27.01
CA MET A 308 -11.09 8.41 28.45
C MET A 308 -10.41 9.71 28.87
N GLU A 309 -11.16 10.59 29.53
CA GLU A 309 -10.62 11.77 30.21
C GLU A 309 -9.70 11.27 31.34
N THR A 310 -8.45 11.75 31.35
CA THR A 310 -7.55 11.66 32.51
C THR A 310 -7.74 12.86 33.40
#